data_AF-A0A6S7I038-F1
#
_entry.id   AF-A0A6S7I038-F1
#
_cell.length_a   1.000
_cell.length_b   1.000
_cell.length_c   1.000
_cell.angle_alpha   90.00
_cell.angle_beta   90.00
_cell.angle_gamma   90.00
#
_symmetry.space_group_name_H-M   'P 1'
#
loop_
_entity.id
_entity.type
_entity.pdbx_description
1 polymer ?
#
loop_
_entity_poly.entity_id
_entity_poly.type
_entity_poly.pdbx_seq_one_letter_code
_entity_poly.pdbx_strand_id
1 'polypeptide(L)'
;VAKLVSEVEAVDEIREELVDGIRQCEAEQRMEEGFTITKKAMSRRQSAPTGTPSCKESSSKQRRQETIKAACAIHGGSLDDTAPATIGMVETLEKKCKEKDVLAAMGKCRKVRDKVLPKIYKEDLVQFESSNENMLRSIAVYYSSGIMGRDKYRSVYKASLYRQVSKKKQAVRIKVANCPTPKLVPYHRLMSYIKSIEVGKLYNVREELCDGLDESEKVNGCYRDIEELVLKLADFYLNSDQYTVLTFDEPNKFYIALGGDGAPFGKDDTACSWLVSFINIGKSILSSNENYLLFGANCSENCLPVARFIAKLMSDIQRVTNTIYSVMCQGEPVQVKFAIGELPNDMKMLAFLGGELSNSATYFSTFADVSKNDICNFEGTFGSRASDTWKRWEYSKRVKDAKAVEKFKKKLNPNLTVNTLRSKITTFIAKQRSRQEFAPLVGDLIDKAHIEPLHLKNNACALAHRLLLNTVISWSKLTIFSFSKVSPDCLFHKFVEILRTKCHLQRLAKKIIRWFN
;
A
#
# COMPACT_ATOMS: atom_id res chain seq x y z
N VAL A 1 87.16 8.51 -75.66
CA VAL A 1 86.55 7.49 -74.77
C VAL A 1 86.03 8.12 -73.49
N ALA A 2 86.83 8.84 -72.69
CA ALA A 2 86.38 9.48 -71.43
C ALA A 2 85.17 10.44 -71.57
N LYS A 3 85.08 11.22 -72.66
CA LYS A 3 83.95 12.15 -72.89
C LYS A 3 82.61 11.45 -73.19
N LEU A 4 82.66 10.25 -73.78
CA LEU A 4 81.47 9.44 -74.06
C LEU A 4 80.93 8.74 -72.81
N VAL A 5 81.80 8.44 -71.84
CA VAL A 5 81.38 7.81 -70.58
C VAL A 5 80.60 8.81 -69.71
N SER A 6 81.05 10.06 -69.60
CA SER A 6 80.32 11.06 -68.80
C SER A 6 78.98 11.48 -69.43
N GLU A 7 78.85 11.43 -70.75
CA GLU A 7 77.57 11.70 -71.43
C GLU A 7 76.56 10.56 -71.21
N VAL A 8 77.01 9.31 -71.09
CA VAL A 8 76.14 8.17 -70.77
C VAL A 8 75.70 8.21 -69.30
N GLU A 9 76.63 8.50 -68.38
CA GLU A 9 76.31 8.61 -66.95
C GLU A 9 75.30 9.75 -66.66
N ALA A 10 75.42 10.89 -67.35
CA ALA A 10 74.46 12.00 -67.23
C ALA A 10 73.06 11.64 -67.78
N VAL A 11 72.97 10.80 -68.81
CA VAL A 11 71.68 10.34 -69.36
C VAL A 11 71.01 9.33 -68.43
N ASP A 12 71.78 8.49 -67.76
CA ASP A 12 71.24 7.55 -66.77
C ASP A 12 70.76 8.26 -65.49
N GLU A 13 71.44 9.32 -65.04
CA GLU A 13 70.97 10.19 -63.93
C GLU A 13 69.64 10.88 -64.27
N ILE A 14 69.53 11.47 -65.46
CA ILE A 14 68.27 12.09 -65.93
C ILE A 14 67.14 11.07 -66.03
N ARG A 15 67.47 9.81 -66.39
CA ARG A 15 66.49 8.73 -66.48
C ARG A 15 66.01 8.28 -65.10
N GLU A 16 66.89 8.23 -64.10
CA GLU A 16 66.49 7.96 -62.72
C GLU A 16 65.61 9.07 -62.15
N GLU A 17 65.95 10.34 -62.37
CA GLU A 17 65.12 11.48 -61.95
C GLU A 17 63.74 11.46 -62.62
N LEU A 18 63.65 11.09 -63.90
CA LEU A 18 62.36 10.96 -64.58
C LEU A 18 61.52 9.81 -64.00
N VAL A 19 62.15 8.68 -63.66
CA VAL A 19 61.45 7.53 -63.07
C VAL A 19 60.95 7.84 -61.67
N ASP A 20 61.72 8.57 -60.87
CA ASP A 20 61.30 9.01 -59.54
C ASP A 20 60.25 10.13 -59.59
N GLY A 21 60.32 11.04 -60.57
CA GLY A 21 59.26 12.01 -60.83
C GLY A 21 57.93 11.35 -61.24
N ILE A 22 57.97 10.29 -62.06
CA ILE A 22 56.78 9.51 -62.41
C ILE A 22 56.21 8.79 -61.17
N ARG A 23 57.07 8.23 -60.31
CA ARG A 23 56.63 7.60 -59.05
C ARG A 23 56.02 8.60 -58.06
N GLN A 24 56.55 9.82 -57.99
CA GLN A 24 55.97 10.90 -57.18
C GLN A 24 54.61 11.34 -57.73
N CYS A 25 54.46 11.54 -59.04
CA CYS A 25 53.16 11.86 -59.65
C CYS A 25 52.13 10.72 -59.47
N GLU A 26 52.53 9.45 -59.55
CA GLU A 26 51.65 8.31 -59.28
C GLU A 26 51.25 8.21 -57.79
N ALA A 27 52.12 8.65 -56.87
CA ALA A 27 51.81 8.71 -55.45
C ALA A 27 50.88 9.87 -55.09
N GLU A 28 51.04 11.03 -55.72
CA GLU A 28 50.17 12.19 -55.57
C GLU A 28 48.78 11.95 -56.17
N GLN A 29 48.68 11.28 -57.33
CA GLN A 29 47.41 10.85 -57.92
C GLN A 29 46.65 9.85 -57.03
N ARG A 30 47.35 8.98 -56.28
CA ARG A 30 46.70 8.08 -55.30
C ARG A 30 46.19 8.80 -54.05
N MET A 31 46.73 9.97 -53.72
CA MET A 31 46.23 10.79 -52.61
C MET A 31 45.03 11.66 -53.01
N GLU A 32 44.88 12.03 -54.30
CA GLU A 32 43.74 12.81 -54.81
C GLU A 32 42.50 11.99 -55.18
N GLU A 33 42.56 10.66 -55.21
CA GLU A 33 41.36 9.82 -55.38
C GLU A 33 40.51 9.81 -54.10
N GLY A 34 39.76 10.89 -53.89
CA GLY A 34 38.59 10.89 -53.02
C GLY A 34 37.67 9.73 -53.39
N PHE A 35 37.03 9.12 -52.39
CA PHE A 35 36.19 7.92 -52.56
C PHE A 35 35.15 8.06 -53.70
N THR A 36 35.45 7.54 -54.90
CA THR A 36 34.57 7.61 -56.08
C THR A 36 33.97 6.26 -56.45
N ILE A 37 32.63 6.17 -56.40
CA ILE A 37 31.87 5.00 -56.85
C ILE A 37 31.54 5.14 -58.34
N THR A 38 31.87 4.13 -59.15
CA THR A 38 31.58 4.16 -60.60
C THR A 38 30.06 4.19 -60.90
N LYS A 39 29.65 4.89 -61.97
CA LYS A 39 28.23 4.95 -62.42
C LYS A 39 27.61 3.56 -62.62
N LYS A 40 28.38 2.61 -63.15
CA LYS A 40 27.97 1.20 -63.34
C LYS A 40 27.75 0.47 -62.01
N ALA A 41 28.49 0.81 -60.95
CA ALA A 41 28.27 0.27 -59.61
C ALA A 41 27.05 0.89 -58.94
N MET A 42 26.78 2.18 -59.16
CA MET A 42 25.57 2.86 -58.65
C MET A 42 24.29 2.26 -59.24
N SER A 43 24.21 2.11 -60.57
CA SER A 43 23.05 1.49 -61.25
C SER A 43 22.77 0.07 -60.73
N ARG A 44 23.83 -0.75 -60.54
CA ARG A 44 23.70 -2.10 -59.94
C ARG A 44 23.25 -2.09 -58.48
N ARG A 45 23.52 -1.03 -57.71
CA ARG A 45 23.05 -0.89 -56.32
C ARG A 45 21.57 -0.49 -56.26
N GLN A 46 21.11 0.35 -57.19
CA GLN A 46 19.70 0.73 -57.31
C GLN A 46 18.83 -0.47 -57.71
N SER A 47 19.30 -1.32 -58.61
CA SER A 47 18.58 -2.55 -59.03
C SER A 47 18.57 -3.65 -57.96
N ALA A 48 19.57 -3.66 -57.05
CA ALA A 48 19.65 -4.61 -55.93
C ALA A 48 20.05 -3.89 -54.63
N PRO A 49 19.10 -3.19 -53.97
CA PRO A 49 19.38 -2.39 -52.77
C PRO A 49 19.83 -3.23 -51.58
N THR A 50 20.67 -2.65 -50.72
CA THR A 50 21.16 -3.33 -49.50
C THR A 50 19.99 -3.68 -48.58
N GLY A 51 20.00 -4.90 -48.03
CA GLY A 51 18.95 -5.37 -47.11
C GLY A 51 17.67 -5.87 -47.80
N THR A 52 17.65 -5.95 -49.13
CA THR A 52 16.57 -6.58 -49.90
C THR A 52 16.95 -8.01 -50.32
N PRO A 53 15.98 -8.90 -50.59
CA PRO A 53 16.24 -10.26 -51.05
C PRO A 53 17.07 -10.35 -52.35
N SER A 54 17.09 -9.30 -53.16
CA SER A 54 17.85 -9.25 -54.42
C SER A 54 19.34 -8.97 -54.23
N CYS A 55 19.79 -8.58 -53.02
CA CYS A 55 21.20 -8.33 -52.74
C CYS A 55 21.94 -9.60 -52.28
N LYS A 56 22.90 -10.07 -53.09
CA LYS A 56 23.80 -11.18 -52.73
C LYS A 56 24.67 -10.83 -51.52
N GLU A 57 24.99 -11.83 -50.68
CA GLU A 57 25.78 -11.61 -49.46
C GLU A 57 27.22 -11.15 -49.77
N SER A 58 27.83 -11.65 -50.85
CA SER A 58 29.16 -11.19 -51.30
C SER A 58 29.16 -9.71 -51.64
N SER A 59 28.15 -9.23 -52.36
CA SER A 59 27.95 -7.81 -52.66
C SER A 59 27.68 -6.99 -51.40
N SER A 60 26.92 -7.53 -50.45
CA SER A 60 26.66 -6.89 -49.16
C SER A 60 27.95 -6.74 -48.34
N LYS A 61 28.79 -7.77 -48.29
CA LYS A 61 30.10 -7.76 -47.62
C LYS A 61 31.03 -6.71 -48.21
N GLN A 62 31.13 -6.65 -49.54
CA GLN A 62 31.92 -5.63 -50.24
C GLN A 62 31.43 -4.21 -49.92
N ARG A 63 30.11 -3.96 -50.03
CA ARG A 63 29.53 -2.66 -49.70
C ARG A 63 29.86 -2.22 -48.27
N ARG A 64 29.78 -3.13 -47.28
CA ARG A 64 30.14 -2.81 -45.88
C ARG A 64 31.62 -2.43 -45.72
N GLN A 65 32.53 -3.08 -46.45
CA GLN A 65 33.96 -2.76 -46.44
C GLN A 65 34.26 -1.41 -47.08
N GLU A 66 33.56 -1.06 -48.16
CA GLU A 66 33.67 0.27 -48.78
C GLU A 66 33.11 1.36 -47.85
N THR A 67 31.97 1.09 -47.20
CA THR A 67 31.36 2.03 -46.25
C THR A 67 32.28 2.33 -45.07
N ILE A 68 32.93 1.32 -44.46
CA ILE A 68 33.84 1.57 -43.34
C ILE A 68 35.08 2.35 -43.78
N LYS A 69 35.63 2.07 -44.96
CA LYS A 69 36.76 2.83 -45.53
C LYS A 69 36.41 4.30 -45.74
N ALA A 70 35.24 4.57 -46.34
CA ALA A 70 34.76 5.94 -46.53
C ALA A 70 34.51 6.65 -45.19
N ALA A 71 33.90 5.96 -44.22
CA ALA A 71 33.67 6.51 -42.89
C ALA A 71 34.98 6.82 -42.15
N CYS A 72 36.01 6.00 -42.29
CA CYS A 72 37.35 6.27 -41.76
C CYS A 72 37.94 7.55 -42.38
N ALA A 73 37.87 7.70 -43.70
CA ALA A 73 38.35 8.91 -44.37
C ALA A 73 37.60 10.19 -43.95
N ILE A 74 36.28 10.09 -43.72
CA ILE A 74 35.44 11.25 -43.34
C ILE A 74 35.62 11.64 -41.87
N HIS A 75 35.65 10.66 -40.96
CA HIS A 75 35.62 10.89 -39.51
C HIS A 75 37.01 10.76 -38.84
N GLY A 76 38.09 10.64 -39.61
CA GLY A 76 39.46 10.62 -39.09
C GLY A 76 39.88 9.29 -38.46
N GLY A 77 39.32 8.16 -38.90
CA GLY A 77 39.74 6.81 -38.49
C GLY A 77 40.72 6.17 -39.47
N SER A 78 41.29 5.03 -39.09
CA SER A 78 42.10 4.17 -39.97
C SER A 78 41.50 2.76 -40.05
N LEU A 79 42.08 1.87 -40.86
CA LEU A 79 41.66 0.45 -40.87
C LEU A 79 42.07 -0.29 -39.59
N ASP A 80 43.08 0.22 -38.89
CA ASP A 80 43.57 -0.33 -37.62
C ASP A 80 42.80 0.25 -36.41
N ASP A 81 42.35 1.50 -36.50
CA ASP A 81 41.43 2.14 -35.55
C ASP A 81 40.17 2.69 -36.24
N THR A 82 39.12 1.88 -36.18
CA THR A 82 37.81 2.21 -36.77
C THR A 82 36.86 2.91 -35.79
N ALA A 83 37.30 3.29 -34.60
CA ALA A 83 36.43 3.91 -33.59
C ALA A 83 35.84 5.25 -34.03
N PRO A 84 36.62 6.21 -34.58
CA PRO A 84 36.07 7.49 -35.06
C PRO A 84 35.04 7.31 -36.19
N ALA A 85 35.32 6.39 -37.12
CA ALA A 85 34.39 6.01 -38.19
C ALA A 85 33.08 5.43 -37.65
N THR A 86 33.17 4.58 -36.62
CA THR A 86 32.00 3.96 -36.00
C THR A 86 31.14 4.98 -35.27
N ILE A 87 31.74 5.89 -34.51
CA ILE A 87 31.04 6.98 -33.80
C ILE A 87 30.37 7.91 -34.82
N GLY A 88 31.10 8.37 -35.83
CA GLY A 88 30.55 9.27 -36.85
C GLY A 88 29.39 8.66 -37.65
N MET A 89 29.42 7.36 -37.92
CA MET A 89 28.27 6.65 -38.51
C MET A 89 27.05 6.64 -37.58
N VAL A 90 27.25 6.46 -36.26
CA VAL A 90 26.16 6.49 -35.27
C VAL A 90 25.60 7.90 -35.11
N GLU A 91 26.45 8.93 -35.01
CA GLU A 91 26.03 10.34 -34.93
C GLU A 91 25.26 10.78 -36.18
N THR A 92 25.72 10.35 -37.37
CA THR A 92 25.01 10.61 -38.63
C THR A 92 23.62 9.95 -38.61
N LEU A 93 23.54 8.71 -38.14
CA LEU A 93 22.28 8.00 -37.99
C LEU A 93 21.35 8.70 -36.98
N GLU A 94 21.89 9.25 -35.88
CA GLU A 94 21.13 10.00 -34.87
C GLU A 94 20.60 11.33 -35.43
N LYS A 95 21.44 12.11 -36.12
CA LYS A 95 21.12 13.50 -36.52
C LYS A 95 20.46 13.63 -37.89
N LYS A 96 20.62 12.66 -38.79
CA LYS A 96 20.17 12.78 -40.19
C LYS A 96 19.09 11.79 -40.60
N CYS A 97 18.86 10.71 -39.84
CA CYS A 97 17.82 9.73 -40.15
C CYS A 97 16.54 9.99 -39.33
N LYS A 98 15.38 9.65 -39.91
CA LYS A 98 14.11 9.68 -39.17
C LYS A 98 14.00 8.48 -38.24
N GLU A 99 13.45 8.69 -37.05
CA GLU A 99 13.30 7.66 -36.01
C GLU A 99 12.67 6.35 -36.53
N LYS A 100 11.58 6.46 -37.31
CA LYS A 100 10.89 5.29 -37.90
C LYS A 100 11.79 4.42 -38.77
N ASP A 101 12.71 5.05 -39.51
CA ASP A 101 13.60 4.36 -40.45
C ASP A 101 14.75 3.70 -39.68
N VAL A 102 15.23 4.36 -38.62
CA VAL A 102 16.20 3.81 -37.66
C VAL A 102 15.63 2.58 -36.95
N LEU A 103 14.42 2.66 -36.41
CA LEU A 103 13.76 1.52 -35.74
C LEU A 103 13.58 0.33 -36.69
N ALA A 104 13.13 0.58 -37.92
CA ALA A 104 12.99 -0.47 -38.93
C ALA A 104 14.33 -1.11 -39.31
N ALA A 105 15.40 -0.33 -39.41
CA ALA A 105 16.75 -0.81 -39.71
C ALA A 105 17.34 -1.62 -38.54
N MET A 106 17.29 -1.08 -37.33
CA MET A 106 17.82 -1.73 -36.12
C MET A 106 17.07 -3.02 -35.79
N GLY A 107 15.74 -3.04 -35.97
CA GLY A 107 14.91 -4.25 -35.76
C GLY A 107 15.26 -5.42 -36.69
N LYS A 108 15.77 -5.13 -37.90
CA LYS A 108 16.26 -6.13 -38.86
C LYS A 108 17.69 -6.60 -38.56
N CYS A 109 18.46 -5.83 -37.78
CA CYS A 109 19.85 -6.14 -37.46
C CYS A 109 19.97 -7.09 -36.24
N ARG A 110 20.22 -8.39 -36.51
CA ARG A 110 20.37 -9.41 -35.45
C ARG A 110 21.46 -9.07 -34.43
N LYS A 111 22.60 -8.52 -34.87
CA LYS A 111 23.70 -8.16 -33.95
C LYS A 111 23.27 -7.06 -32.97
N VAL A 112 22.56 -6.05 -33.45
CA VAL A 112 22.04 -4.97 -32.60
C VAL A 112 20.99 -5.51 -31.64
N ARG A 113 19.97 -6.19 -32.16
CA ARG A 113 18.85 -6.72 -31.38
C ARG A 113 19.25 -7.77 -30.34
N ASP A 114 20.11 -8.71 -30.72
CA ASP A 114 20.38 -9.90 -29.89
C ASP A 114 21.66 -9.77 -29.05
N LYS A 115 22.56 -8.81 -29.37
CA LYS A 115 23.84 -8.63 -28.66
C LYS A 115 24.07 -7.22 -28.11
N VAL A 116 23.84 -6.17 -28.90
CA VAL A 116 24.15 -4.79 -28.47
C VAL A 116 23.10 -4.27 -27.49
N LEU A 117 21.82 -4.29 -27.84
CA LEU A 117 20.74 -3.81 -26.96
C LEU A 117 20.73 -4.51 -25.60
N PRO A 118 20.87 -5.86 -25.51
CA PRO A 118 20.91 -6.52 -24.21
C PRO A 118 22.16 -6.23 -23.39
N LYS A 119 23.25 -5.71 -23.99
CA LYS A 119 24.44 -5.27 -23.23
C LYS A 119 24.19 -3.90 -22.62
N ILE A 120 23.75 -2.93 -23.42
CA ILE A 120 23.39 -1.58 -22.96
C ILE A 120 22.36 -1.67 -21.84
N TYR A 121 21.25 -2.37 -22.09
CA TYR A 121 20.18 -2.53 -21.10
C TYR A 121 20.64 -3.20 -19.79
N LYS A 122 21.63 -4.11 -19.83
CA LYS A 122 22.09 -4.80 -18.60
C LYS A 122 22.79 -3.84 -17.65
N GLU A 123 23.46 -2.82 -18.15
CA GLU A 123 24.14 -1.81 -17.32
C GLU A 123 23.08 -1.01 -16.56
N ASP A 124 22.10 -0.45 -17.29
CA ASP A 124 20.96 0.28 -16.71
C ASP A 124 20.16 -0.59 -15.74
N LEU A 125 19.96 -1.87 -16.10
CA LEU A 125 19.24 -2.82 -15.26
C LEU A 125 19.91 -3.04 -13.90
N VAL A 126 21.24 -3.15 -13.86
CA VAL A 126 21.96 -3.35 -12.60
C VAL A 126 21.79 -2.12 -11.72
N GLN A 127 21.92 -0.92 -12.30
CA GLN A 127 21.69 0.34 -11.58
C GLN A 127 20.26 0.41 -11.04
N PHE A 128 19.25 0.13 -11.88
CA PHE A 128 17.85 0.12 -11.47
C PHE A 128 17.60 -0.91 -10.36
N GLU A 129 18.11 -2.14 -10.47
CA GLU A 129 17.91 -3.18 -9.45
C GLU A 129 18.47 -2.80 -8.07
N SER A 130 19.52 -1.97 -8.04
CA SER A 130 20.11 -1.42 -6.82
C SER A 130 19.50 -0.09 -6.36
N SER A 131 18.59 0.51 -7.13
CA SER A 131 18.05 1.83 -6.86
C SER A 131 16.98 1.85 -5.76
N ASN A 132 16.77 3.04 -5.19
CA ASN A 132 15.64 3.31 -4.30
C ASN A 132 14.28 3.16 -5.02
N GLU A 133 14.23 3.45 -6.32
CA GLU A 133 13.00 3.29 -7.11
C GLU A 133 12.54 1.83 -7.12
N ASN A 134 13.46 0.88 -7.31
CA ASN A 134 13.13 -0.54 -7.24
C ASN A 134 12.78 -1.01 -5.82
N MET A 135 13.37 -0.39 -4.79
CA MET A 135 12.96 -0.61 -3.39
C MET A 135 11.52 -0.18 -3.17
N LEU A 136 11.14 1.05 -3.57
CA LEU A 136 9.78 1.56 -3.46
C LEU A 136 8.77 0.72 -4.24
N ARG A 137 9.12 0.30 -5.46
CA ARG A 137 8.32 -0.65 -6.25
C ARG A 137 8.08 -1.96 -5.49
N SER A 138 9.11 -2.47 -4.82
CA SER A 138 9.03 -3.74 -4.08
C SER A 138 8.19 -3.61 -2.81
N ILE A 139 8.28 -2.46 -2.12
CA ILE A 139 7.41 -2.10 -0.99
C ILE A 139 5.95 -2.03 -1.45
N ALA A 140 5.68 -1.34 -2.57
CA ALA A 140 4.33 -1.25 -3.12
C ALA A 140 3.74 -2.64 -3.43
N VAL A 141 4.53 -3.55 -4.01
CA VAL A 141 4.12 -4.94 -4.22
C VAL A 141 3.85 -5.66 -2.89
N TYR A 142 4.71 -5.47 -1.90
CA TYR A 142 4.58 -6.12 -0.60
C TYR A 142 3.32 -5.72 0.17
N TYR A 143 2.90 -4.46 0.06
CA TYR A 143 1.67 -3.94 0.66
C TYR A 143 0.45 -3.99 -0.28
N SER A 144 0.60 -4.50 -1.50
CA SER A 144 -0.50 -4.56 -2.46
C SER A 144 -1.62 -5.50 -1.96
N SER A 145 -2.82 -4.94 -1.84
CA SER A 145 -4.00 -5.63 -1.29
C SER A 145 -3.77 -6.21 0.12
N GLY A 146 -2.99 -5.50 0.94
CA GLY A 146 -2.61 -5.89 2.30
C GLY A 146 -1.19 -6.44 2.40
N ILE A 147 -0.77 -6.78 3.62
CA ILE A 147 0.60 -7.23 3.90
C ILE A 147 0.80 -8.66 3.37
N MET A 148 1.73 -8.84 2.44
CA MET A 148 2.08 -10.18 1.96
C MET A 148 2.93 -10.94 2.98
N GLY A 149 2.56 -12.19 3.28
CA GLY A 149 3.44 -13.11 4.00
C GLY A 149 4.70 -13.45 3.20
N ARG A 150 5.76 -13.90 3.89
CA ARG A 150 7.06 -14.28 3.28
C ARG A 150 6.92 -15.17 2.06
N ASP A 151 6.12 -16.23 2.15
CA ASP A 151 5.98 -17.21 1.05
C ASP A 151 5.15 -16.67 -0.10
N LYS A 152 4.11 -15.88 0.21
CA LYS A 152 3.31 -15.18 -0.81
C LYS A 152 4.19 -14.21 -1.60
N TYR A 153 4.98 -13.38 -0.93
CA TYR A 153 5.90 -12.46 -1.60
C TYR A 153 6.94 -13.21 -2.44
N ARG A 154 7.54 -14.29 -1.90
CA ARG A 154 8.49 -15.14 -2.66
C ARG A 154 7.84 -15.78 -3.89
N SER A 155 6.56 -16.16 -3.80
CA SER A 155 5.81 -16.69 -4.93
C SER A 155 5.60 -15.62 -6.01
N VAL A 156 5.15 -14.41 -5.62
CA VAL A 156 5.00 -13.26 -6.53
C VAL A 156 6.34 -12.87 -7.18
N TYR A 157 7.42 -12.82 -6.39
CA TYR A 157 8.78 -12.61 -6.88
C TYR A 157 9.14 -13.66 -7.94
N LYS A 158 8.89 -14.95 -7.69
CA LYS A 158 9.20 -16.01 -8.66
C LYS A 158 8.35 -15.91 -9.92
N ALA A 159 7.04 -15.72 -9.77
CA ALA A 159 6.09 -15.66 -10.88
C ALA A 159 6.31 -14.46 -11.79
N SER A 160 6.69 -13.31 -11.24
CA SER A 160 6.98 -12.09 -12.00
C SER A 160 8.32 -12.11 -12.74
N LEU A 161 9.24 -13.00 -12.35
CA LEU A 161 10.62 -12.99 -12.84
C LEU A 161 11.04 -14.24 -13.59
N TYR A 162 10.40 -15.39 -13.34
CA TYR A 162 10.82 -16.66 -13.89
C TYR A 162 9.66 -17.38 -14.56
N ARG A 163 9.96 -17.99 -15.70
CA ARG A 163 9.08 -18.98 -16.34
C ARG A 163 9.67 -20.37 -16.19
N GLN A 164 8.80 -21.37 -16.05
CA GLN A 164 9.23 -22.75 -16.10
C GLN A 164 9.49 -23.19 -17.54
N VAL A 165 10.61 -23.86 -17.77
CA VAL A 165 10.90 -24.51 -19.04
C VAL A 165 10.52 -25.98 -18.92
N SER A 166 9.47 -26.37 -19.65
CA SER A 166 8.82 -27.69 -19.58
C SER A 166 9.77 -28.88 -19.71
N LYS A 167 10.91 -28.71 -20.39
CA LYS A 167 11.87 -29.79 -20.66
C LYS A 167 12.96 -29.99 -19.59
N LYS A 168 13.15 -29.08 -18.62
CA LYS A 168 14.30 -29.14 -17.68
C LYS A 168 13.99 -28.91 -16.19
N LYS A 169 12.71 -28.74 -15.80
CA LYS A 169 12.31 -28.29 -14.43
C LYS A 169 13.11 -27.08 -13.91
N GLN A 170 13.74 -26.31 -14.82
CA GLN A 170 14.60 -25.19 -14.48
C GLN A 170 13.82 -23.89 -14.69
N ALA A 171 13.84 -23.04 -13.67
CA ALA A 171 13.28 -21.70 -13.73
C ALA A 171 14.25 -20.78 -14.47
N VAL A 172 13.82 -20.21 -15.59
CA VAL A 172 14.63 -19.27 -16.38
C VAL A 172 14.03 -17.88 -16.28
N ARG A 173 14.88 -16.87 -16.10
CA ARG A 173 14.44 -15.48 -16.03
C ARG A 173 13.71 -15.07 -17.30
N ILE A 174 12.58 -14.39 -17.14
CA ILE A 174 11.80 -13.85 -18.25
C ILE A 174 12.65 -12.80 -18.97
N LYS A 175 12.61 -12.83 -20.30
CA LYS A 175 13.29 -11.88 -21.17
C LYS A 175 12.32 -11.36 -22.23
N VAL A 176 12.37 -10.06 -22.48
CA VAL A 176 11.66 -9.39 -23.58
C VAL A 176 12.74 -8.82 -24.49
N ALA A 177 12.70 -9.15 -25.80
CA ALA A 177 13.75 -8.77 -26.75
C ALA A 177 15.19 -9.11 -26.29
N ASN A 178 15.39 -10.29 -25.68
CA ASN A 178 16.63 -10.74 -25.04
C ASN A 178 17.10 -9.92 -23.81
N CYS A 179 16.37 -8.89 -23.43
CA CYS A 179 16.59 -8.09 -22.23
C CYS A 179 15.85 -8.71 -21.02
N PRO A 180 16.53 -8.99 -19.91
CA PRO A 180 15.89 -9.61 -18.73
C PRO A 180 15.00 -8.64 -17.95
N THR A 181 13.86 -9.10 -17.43
CA THR A 181 12.92 -8.24 -16.68
C THR A 181 13.46 -7.87 -15.29
N PRO A 182 13.34 -6.62 -14.79
CA PRO A 182 13.93 -6.19 -13.52
C PRO A 182 13.42 -6.94 -12.30
N LYS A 183 14.35 -7.40 -11.44
CA LYS A 183 14.03 -8.12 -10.21
C LYS A 183 13.44 -7.18 -9.16
N LEU A 184 12.40 -7.64 -8.48
CA LEU A 184 11.99 -7.08 -7.20
C LEU A 184 13.11 -7.26 -6.16
N VAL A 185 13.07 -6.50 -5.08
CA VAL A 185 14.01 -6.65 -3.97
C VAL A 185 13.72 -7.98 -3.24
N PRO A 186 14.73 -8.82 -2.95
CA PRO A 186 14.54 -10.04 -2.18
C PRO A 186 13.95 -9.76 -0.79
N TYR A 187 13.06 -10.64 -0.32
CA TYR A 187 12.32 -10.47 0.93
C TYR A 187 13.19 -10.08 2.14
N HIS A 188 14.37 -10.68 2.30
CA HIS A 188 15.25 -10.40 3.44
C HIS A 188 15.79 -8.96 3.41
N ARG A 189 16.19 -8.45 2.23
CA ARG A 189 16.64 -7.06 2.07
C ARG A 189 15.48 -6.10 2.24
N LEU A 190 14.33 -6.41 1.64
CA LEU A 190 13.11 -5.63 1.78
C LEU A 190 12.71 -5.49 3.26
N MET A 191 12.68 -6.60 4.01
CA MET A 191 12.35 -6.56 5.43
C MET A 191 13.40 -5.84 6.27
N SER A 192 14.68 -5.95 5.92
CA SER A 192 15.73 -5.19 6.59
C SER A 192 15.50 -3.68 6.44
N TYR A 193 15.14 -3.25 5.23
CA TYR A 193 14.80 -1.86 4.95
C TYR A 193 13.53 -1.42 5.68
N ILE A 194 12.45 -2.21 5.62
CA ILE A 194 11.20 -1.88 6.32
C ILE A 194 11.42 -1.76 7.83
N LYS A 195 12.25 -2.63 8.41
CA LYS A 195 12.59 -2.59 9.84
C LYS A 195 13.50 -1.43 10.22
N SER A 196 14.26 -0.86 9.28
CA SER A 196 15.06 0.33 9.54
C SER A 196 14.24 1.63 9.46
N ILE A 197 12.98 1.56 9.00
CA ILE A 197 12.09 2.73 9.01
C ILE A 197 11.74 3.05 10.46
N GLU A 198 12.04 4.27 10.89
CA GLU A 198 11.73 4.73 12.23
C GLU A 198 10.23 5.03 12.37
N VAL A 199 9.48 4.10 12.98
CA VAL A 199 8.03 4.24 13.20
C VAL A 199 7.64 4.86 14.54
N GLY A 200 8.64 5.38 15.28
CA GLY A 200 8.48 5.86 16.65
C GLY A 200 8.64 4.75 17.70
N LYS A 201 8.51 5.14 18.96
CA LYS A 201 8.62 4.21 20.10
C LYS A 201 7.38 3.33 20.19
N LEU A 202 7.61 2.03 20.36
CA LEU A 202 6.56 1.05 20.63
C LEU A 202 6.65 0.63 22.10
N TYR A 203 5.53 0.77 22.79
CA TYR A 203 5.35 0.41 24.19
C TYR A 203 4.69 -0.97 24.28
N ASN A 204 5.14 -1.79 25.24
CA ASN A 204 4.67 -3.18 25.35
C ASN A 204 3.46 -3.25 26.29
N VAL A 205 2.32 -3.70 25.77
CA VAL A 205 1.07 -3.81 26.54
C VAL A 205 1.22 -4.80 27.71
N ARG A 206 1.97 -5.88 27.52
CA ARG A 206 2.19 -6.90 28.55
C ARG A 206 2.94 -6.33 29.75
N GLU A 207 3.95 -5.52 29.48
CA GLU A 207 4.85 -4.97 30.50
C GLU A 207 4.24 -3.77 31.21
N GLU A 208 3.55 -2.90 30.48
CA GLU A 208 3.12 -1.59 31.01
C GLU A 208 1.66 -1.56 31.46
N LEU A 209 0.79 -2.37 30.85
CA LEU A 209 -0.66 -2.29 31.07
C LEU A 209 -1.22 -3.54 31.77
N CYS A 210 -0.42 -4.61 31.92
CA CYS A 210 -0.85 -5.84 32.60
C CYS A 210 -0.28 -6.02 34.01
N ASP A 211 0.20 -4.93 34.64
CA ASP A 211 0.71 -4.99 36.01
C ASP A 211 -0.34 -5.52 37.00
N GLY A 212 0.08 -6.40 37.91
CA GLY A 212 -0.78 -7.05 38.89
C GLY A 212 -1.77 -8.09 38.35
N LEU A 213 -1.70 -8.47 37.07
CA LEU A 213 -2.50 -9.55 36.49
C LEU A 213 -1.77 -10.89 36.53
N ASP A 214 -2.53 -11.98 36.64
CA ASP A 214 -2.01 -13.34 36.52
C ASP A 214 -1.45 -13.59 35.11
N GLU A 215 -0.42 -14.44 35.00
CA GLU A 215 0.25 -14.73 33.71
C GLU A 215 -0.71 -15.20 32.60
N SER A 216 -1.79 -15.90 32.98
CA SER A 216 -2.85 -16.36 32.08
C SER A 216 -3.72 -15.22 31.55
N GLU A 217 -3.85 -14.12 32.29
CA GLU A 217 -4.65 -12.93 31.95
C GLU A 217 -3.82 -11.85 31.24
N LYS A 218 -2.49 -11.87 31.38
CA LYS A 218 -1.60 -10.96 30.67
C LYS A 218 -1.72 -11.13 29.15
N VAL A 219 -1.83 -10.00 28.45
CA VAL A 219 -2.08 -9.96 27.00
C VAL A 219 -0.86 -9.46 26.25
N ASN A 220 -0.67 -9.97 25.03
CA ASN A 220 0.40 -9.52 24.14
C ASN A 220 -0.14 -8.47 23.18
N GLY A 221 0.62 -7.40 23.01
CA GLY A 221 0.26 -6.28 22.15
C GLY A 221 1.26 -5.15 22.27
N CYS A 222 1.10 -4.15 21.41
CA CYS A 222 1.90 -2.94 21.44
C CYS A 222 1.00 -1.71 21.31
N TYR A 223 1.48 -0.58 21.79
CA TYR A 223 0.86 0.71 21.55
C TYR A 223 1.90 1.80 21.30
N ARG A 224 1.45 2.94 20.77
CA ARG A 224 2.26 4.14 20.51
C ARG A 224 1.77 5.28 21.40
N ASP A 225 2.67 6.21 21.69
CA ASP A 225 2.27 7.47 22.28
C ASP A 225 1.55 8.33 21.23
N ILE A 226 0.36 8.84 21.57
CA ILE A 226 -0.47 9.59 20.61
C ILE A 226 0.18 10.92 20.24
N GLU A 227 0.86 11.59 21.17
CA GLU A 227 1.50 12.89 20.93
C GLU A 227 2.66 12.73 19.95
N GLU A 228 3.55 11.77 20.19
CA GLU A 228 4.65 11.45 19.27
C GLU A 228 4.11 11.07 17.88
N LEU A 229 3.04 10.28 17.82
CA LEU A 229 2.45 9.83 16.57
C LEU A 229 1.87 11.00 15.78
N VAL A 230 1.02 11.84 16.38
CA VAL A 230 0.37 12.94 15.65
C VAL A 230 1.36 14.02 15.23
N LEU A 231 2.44 14.24 15.99
CA LEU A 231 3.52 15.16 15.60
C LEU A 231 4.29 14.63 14.39
N LYS A 232 4.67 13.34 14.39
CA LYS A 232 5.31 12.72 13.23
C LYS A 232 4.42 12.74 11.99
N LEU A 233 3.11 12.53 12.16
CA LEU A 233 2.16 12.60 11.05
C LEU A 233 2.00 14.03 10.54
N ALA A 234 1.89 15.03 11.42
CA ALA A 234 1.81 16.43 11.03
C ALA A 234 3.06 16.85 10.23
N ASP A 235 4.25 16.48 10.71
CA ASP A 235 5.52 16.69 10.00
C ASP A 235 5.50 16.05 8.61
N PHE A 236 5.10 14.79 8.51
CA PHE A 236 4.97 14.08 7.23
C PHE A 236 4.03 14.79 6.25
N TYR A 237 2.84 15.19 6.71
CA TYR A 237 1.84 15.78 5.83
C TYR A 237 2.16 17.23 5.42
N LEU A 238 2.80 18.00 6.29
CA LEU A 238 3.24 19.36 5.95
C LEU A 238 4.40 19.36 4.96
N ASN A 239 5.30 18.37 5.05
CA ASN A 239 6.44 18.25 4.14
C ASN A 239 6.15 17.42 2.87
N SER A 240 4.91 16.97 2.66
CA SER A 240 4.55 16.15 1.50
C SER A 240 3.81 16.95 0.44
N ASP A 241 4.41 17.06 -0.75
CA ASP A 241 3.79 17.71 -1.92
C ASP A 241 2.54 16.98 -2.45
N GLN A 242 2.25 15.78 -1.94
CA GLN A 242 1.12 14.96 -2.39
C GLN A 242 -0.18 15.25 -1.65
N TYR A 243 -0.12 15.94 -0.51
CA TYR A 243 -1.26 16.16 0.37
C TYR A 243 -1.52 17.64 0.57
N THR A 244 -2.78 17.97 0.83
CA THR A 244 -3.19 19.33 1.22
C THR A 244 -3.93 19.22 2.54
N VAL A 245 -3.49 20.00 3.53
CA VAL A 245 -4.18 20.12 4.81
C VAL A 245 -5.29 21.15 4.66
N LEU A 246 -6.54 20.71 4.81
CA LEU A 246 -7.70 21.59 4.77
C LEU A 246 -7.82 22.35 6.08
N THR A 247 -7.93 23.67 6.03
CA THR A 247 -7.83 24.50 7.23
C THR A 247 -9.14 24.63 8.00
N PHE A 248 -10.31 24.43 7.36
CA PHE A 248 -11.63 24.68 7.99
C PHE A 248 -11.68 26.02 8.75
N ASP A 249 -11.14 27.08 8.13
CA ASP A 249 -11.00 28.42 8.70
C ASP A 249 -10.02 28.56 9.89
N GLU A 250 -9.32 27.48 10.26
CA GLU A 250 -8.24 27.45 11.27
C GLU A 250 -6.93 26.89 10.67
N PRO A 251 -6.02 27.75 10.18
CA PRO A 251 -4.78 27.30 9.56
C PRO A 251 -3.92 26.47 10.52
N ASN A 252 -3.27 25.43 9.98
CA ASN A 252 -2.36 24.53 10.69
C ASN A 252 -2.99 23.79 11.89
N LYS A 253 -4.32 23.66 11.90
CA LYS A 253 -5.03 22.81 12.85
C LYS A 253 -5.33 21.45 12.24
N PHE A 254 -5.00 20.39 12.97
CA PHE A 254 -5.27 19.01 12.59
C PHE A 254 -6.44 18.48 13.40
N TYR A 255 -7.46 17.99 12.70
CA TYR A 255 -8.62 17.38 13.33
C TYR A 255 -8.42 15.87 13.34
N ILE A 256 -8.36 15.29 14.54
CA ILE A 256 -8.10 13.87 14.75
C ILE A 256 -9.42 13.12 14.82
N ALA A 257 -9.52 12.02 14.08
CA ALA A 257 -10.49 10.96 14.32
C ALA A 257 -9.80 9.83 15.11
N LEU A 258 -10.45 9.40 16.19
CA LEU A 258 -9.92 8.40 17.11
C LEU A 258 -10.94 7.27 17.30
N GLY A 259 -10.58 6.07 16.87
CA GLY A 259 -11.51 4.93 16.85
C GLY A 259 -10.88 3.68 17.43
N GLY A 260 -11.65 2.92 18.22
CA GLY A 260 -11.33 1.58 18.66
C GLY A 260 -12.26 0.56 17.99
N ASP A 261 -11.72 -0.60 17.64
CA ASP A 261 -12.51 -1.72 17.12
C ASP A 261 -12.04 -3.05 17.70
N GLY A 262 -13.00 -3.96 17.86
CA GLY A 262 -12.81 -5.33 18.28
C GLY A 262 -12.86 -6.27 17.09
N ALA A 263 -11.87 -7.14 16.96
CA ALA A 263 -11.81 -8.09 15.86
C ALA A 263 -11.91 -9.54 16.33
N PRO A 264 -12.65 -10.41 15.60
CA PRO A 264 -12.88 -11.80 15.98
C PRO A 264 -11.72 -12.71 15.53
N PHE A 265 -10.50 -12.40 15.99
CA PHE A 265 -9.28 -13.18 15.79
C PHE A 265 -8.32 -12.93 16.95
N GLY A 266 -7.31 -13.78 17.14
CA GLY A 266 -6.35 -13.65 18.25
C GLY A 266 -6.62 -14.65 19.37
N LYS A 267 -6.17 -14.31 20.59
CA LYS A 267 -6.39 -15.16 21.77
C LYS A 267 -7.88 -15.17 22.11
N ASP A 268 -8.43 -16.37 22.31
CA ASP A 268 -9.86 -16.58 22.58
C ASP A 268 -10.81 -15.98 21.52
N ASP A 269 -10.35 -15.88 20.26
CA ASP A 269 -11.06 -15.22 19.15
C ASP A 269 -11.34 -13.72 19.42
N THR A 270 -10.47 -13.05 20.20
CA THR A 270 -10.56 -11.61 20.49
C THR A 270 -9.25 -10.86 20.27
N ALA A 271 -9.34 -9.72 19.61
CA ALA A 271 -8.31 -8.71 19.51
C ALA A 271 -8.95 -7.32 19.54
N CYS A 272 -8.21 -6.33 20.01
CA CYS A 272 -8.65 -4.95 20.04
C CYS A 272 -7.58 -4.07 19.41
N SER A 273 -8.01 -3.12 18.59
CA SER A 273 -7.14 -2.13 17.98
C SER A 273 -7.71 -0.72 18.15
N TRP A 274 -6.83 0.26 18.31
CA TRP A 274 -7.18 1.67 18.18
C TRP A 274 -6.42 2.30 17.03
N LEU A 275 -7.10 3.16 16.29
CA LEU A 275 -6.63 3.85 15.11
C LEU A 275 -6.74 5.36 15.31
N VAL A 276 -5.79 6.08 14.73
CA VAL A 276 -5.74 7.54 14.64
C VAL A 276 -5.68 7.92 13.16
N SER A 277 -6.46 8.92 12.77
CA SER A 277 -6.41 9.52 11.44
C SER A 277 -6.65 11.03 11.52
N PHE A 278 -6.24 11.75 10.47
CA PHE A 278 -6.58 13.17 10.32
C PHE A 278 -7.77 13.32 9.38
N ILE A 279 -8.79 14.03 9.85
CA ILE A 279 -10.05 14.27 9.15
C ILE A 279 -9.83 15.21 7.96
N ASN A 280 -8.96 16.20 8.14
CA ASN A 280 -8.74 17.30 7.21
C ASN A 280 -7.53 17.09 6.28
N ILE A 281 -7.21 15.83 5.96
CA ILE A 281 -6.13 15.45 5.04
C ILE A 281 -6.60 14.33 4.10
N GLY A 282 -6.09 14.32 2.87
CA GLY A 282 -6.35 13.29 1.87
C GLY A 282 -7.07 13.84 0.63
N LYS A 283 -7.44 12.96 -0.29
CA LYS A 283 -8.15 13.33 -1.54
C LYS A 283 -9.63 13.68 -1.32
N SER A 284 -10.17 13.24 -0.20
CA SER A 284 -11.52 13.52 0.29
C SER A 284 -11.40 13.59 1.81
N ILE A 285 -12.02 14.58 2.45
CA ILE A 285 -12.19 14.62 3.92
C ILE A 285 -12.59 13.21 4.40
N LEU A 286 -11.94 12.69 5.45
CA LEU A 286 -12.12 11.30 5.95
C LEU A 286 -11.68 10.19 4.98
N SER A 287 -10.40 10.18 4.59
CA SER A 287 -9.89 9.13 3.70
C SER A 287 -9.56 7.82 4.45
N SER A 288 -10.03 6.70 3.90
CA SER A 288 -9.89 5.37 4.51
C SER A 288 -8.48 4.78 4.43
N ASN A 289 -7.58 5.39 3.67
CA ASN A 289 -6.20 4.93 3.50
C ASN A 289 -5.22 5.51 4.55
N GLU A 290 -5.67 6.49 5.34
CA GLU A 290 -4.86 7.31 6.25
C GLU A 290 -5.18 6.97 7.72
N ASN A 291 -5.28 5.67 8.02
CA ASN A 291 -5.55 5.16 9.36
C ASN A 291 -4.29 4.52 9.97
N TYR A 292 -3.86 5.05 11.11
CA TYR A 292 -2.62 4.67 11.77
C TYR A 292 -2.89 3.92 13.06
N LEU A 293 -2.27 2.75 13.22
CA LEU A 293 -2.42 1.92 14.42
C LEU A 293 -1.78 2.58 15.64
N LEU A 294 -2.60 2.97 16.61
CA LEU A 294 -2.20 3.52 17.90
C LEU A 294 -2.04 2.43 18.96
N PHE A 295 -2.97 1.47 19.01
CA PHE A 295 -2.94 0.33 19.94
C PHE A 295 -3.35 -0.93 19.21
N GLY A 296 -2.74 -2.06 19.53
CA GLY A 296 -3.15 -3.38 19.06
C GLY A 296 -2.76 -4.47 20.04
N ALA A 297 -3.75 -5.21 20.55
CA ALA A 297 -3.52 -6.29 21.50
C ALA A 297 -4.47 -7.47 21.27
N ASN A 298 -4.00 -8.67 21.61
CA ASN A 298 -4.79 -9.92 21.57
C ASN A 298 -5.68 -10.03 22.81
N CYS A 299 -6.69 -9.16 22.92
CA CYS A 299 -7.61 -9.11 24.05
C CYS A 299 -9.00 -8.60 23.66
N SER A 300 -9.98 -8.76 24.55
CA SER A 300 -11.31 -8.16 24.40
C SER A 300 -11.26 -6.64 24.60
N GLU A 301 -12.25 -5.91 24.06
CA GLU A 301 -12.29 -4.44 24.19
C GLU A 301 -12.53 -3.98 25.64
N ASN A 302 -13.10 -4.85 26.48
CA ASN A 302 -13.53 -4.53 27.85
C ASN A 302 -12.59 -5.06 28.95
N CYS A 303 -11.38 -5.51 28.60
CA CYS A 303 -10.41 -6.00 29.58
C CYS A 303 -9.67 -4.86 30.30
N LEU A 304 -9.06 -5.17 31.45
CA LEU A 304 -8.35 -4.18 32.27
C LEU A 304 -7.19 -3.48 31.52
N PRO A 305 -6.34 -4.17 30.73
CA PRO A 305 -5.30 -3.49 29.93
C PRO A 305 -5.85 -2.45 28.97
N VAL A 306 -7.01 -2.68 28.33
CA VAL A 306 -7.63 -1.69 27.45
C VAL A 306 -8.17 -0.50 28.26
N ALA A 307 -8.79 -0.74 29.41
CA ALA A 307 -9.23 0.34 30.30
C ALA A 307 -8.06 1.21 30.78
N ARG A 308 -6.92 0.60 31.13
CA ARG A 308 -5.69 1.31 31.51
C ARG A 308 -5.10 2.11 30.34
N PHE A 309 -5.11 1.53 29.13
CA PHE A 309 -4.72 2.25 27.92
C PHE A 309 -5.59 3.48 27.68
N ILE A 310 -6.92 3.36 27.77
CA ILE A 310 -7.86 4.47 27.59
C ILE A 310 -7.59 5.58 28.62
N ALA A 311 -7.37 5.22 29.89
CA ALA A 311 -7.05 6.21 30.92
C ALA A 311 -5.76 7.00 30.60
N LYS A 312 -4.69 6.31 30.16
CA LYS A 312 -3.46 6.97 29.68
C LYS A 312 -3.75 7.86 28.47
N LEU A 313 -4.44 7.32 27.47
CA LEU A 313 -4.78 7.99 26.23
C LEU A 313 -5.56 9.29 26.47
N MET A 314 -6.50 9.28 27.41
CA MET A 314 -7.26 10.49 27.77
C MET A 314 -6.37 11.58 28.38
N SER A 315 -5.42 11.20 29.23
CA SER A 315 -4.43 12.14 29.77
C SER A 315 -3.54 12.73 28.66
N ASP A 316 -3.11 11.89 27.71
CA ASP A 316 -2.27 12.35 26.60
C ASP A 316 -3.05 13.24 25.62
N ILE A 317 -4.31 12.90 25.32
CA ILE A 317 -5.18 13.75 24.48
C ILE A 317 -5.36 15.13 25.11
N GLN A 318 -5.59 15.20 26.41
CA GLN A 318 -5.70 16.50 27.10
C GLN A 318 -4.42 17.33 26.97
N ARG A 319 -3.25 16.70 27.01
CA ARG A 319 -1.96 17.38 26.77
C ARG A 319 -1.85 17.86 25.33
N VAL A 320 -2.15 16.99 24.37
CA VAL A 320 -2.08 17.24 22.92
C VAL A 320 -3.01 18.39 22.49
N THR A 321 -4.24 18.44 22.99
CA THR A 321 -5.22 19.45 22.56
C THR A 321 -5.00 20.82 23.20
N ASN A 322 -4.31 20.89 24.33
CA ASN A 322 -4.01 22.15 25.04
C ASN A 322 -2.65 22.75 24.68
N THR A 323 -1.84 22.05 23.88
CA THR A 323 -0.49 22.47 23.53
C THR A 323 -0.44 22.95 22.08
N ILE A 324 0.29 24.03 21.84
CA ILE A 324 0.67 24.46 20.49
C ILE A 324 2.08 23.94 20.25
N TYR A 325 2.28 23.23 19.15
CA TYR A 325 3.55 22.60 18.81
C TYR A 325 4.23 23.32 17.65
N SER A 326 5.56 23.30 17.64
CA SER A 326 6.35 23.76 16.51
C SER A 326 6.85 22.55 15.73
N VAL A 327 6.51 22.47 14.44
CA VAL A 327 6.94 21.41 13.51
C VAL A 327 7.73 22.06 12.38
N MET A 328 8.81 21.42 11.93
CA MET A 328 9.64 21.95 10.85
C MET A 328 9.01 21.62 9.50
N CYS A 329 8.62 22.63 8.74
CA CYS A 329 8.09 22.49 7.39
C CYS A 329 9.04 23.19 6.41
N GLN A 330 9.64 22.44 5.49
CA GLN A 330 10.56 22.98 4.47
C GLN A 330 11.71 23.84 5.05
N GLY A 331 12.16 23.54 6.28
CA GLY A 331 13.21 24.29 6.98
C GLY A 331 12.70 25.43 7.86
N GLU A 332 11.41 25.74 7.86
CA GLU A 332 10.81 26.80 8.67
C GLU A 332 9.88 26.23 9.76
N PRO A 333 9.86 26.81 10.98
CA PRO A 333 8.99 26.37 12.06
C PRO A 333 7.53 26.80 11.80
N VAL A 334 6.62 25.83 11.76
CA VAL A 334 5.17 26.02 11.64
C VAL A 334 4.50 25.64 12.95
N GLN A 335 3.68 26.56 13.48
CA GLN A 335 2.87 26.31 14.67
C GLN A 335 1.64 25.46 14.30
N VAL A 336 1.51 24.31 14.93
CA VAL A 336 0.41 23.37 14.69
C VAL A 336 -0.42 23.16 15.96
N LYS A 337 -1.71 22.91 15.76
CA LYS A 337 -2.67 22.60 16.83
C LYS A 337 -3.40 21.30 16.52
N PHE A 338 -3.81 20.58 17.55
CA PHE A 338 -4.58 19.36 17.42
C PHE A 338 -5.92 19.47 18.12
N ALA A 339 -6.96 18.91 17.51
CA ALA A 339 -8.28 18.80 18.13
C ALA A 339 -8.89 17.44 17.81
N ILE A 340 -9.60 16.83 18.76
CA ILE A 340 -10.41 15.64 18.47
C ILE A 340 -11.69 16.11 17.76
N GLY A 341 -11.81 15.75 16.49
CA GLY A 341 -12.99 16.07 15.68
C GLY A 341 -14.06 14.99 15.77
N GLU A 342 -13.65 13.71 15.77
CA GLU A 342 -14.57 12.58 15.72
C GLU A 342 -14.10 11.40 16.56
N LEU A 343 -15.07 10.63 17.06
CA LEU A 343 -14.88 9.38 17.78
C LEU A 343 -15.61 8.24 17.02
N PRO A 344 -15.10 7.80 15.85
CA PRO A 344 -15.74 6.77 15.02
C PRO A 344 -15.60 5.38 15.65
N ASN A 345 -16.67 4.89 16.25
CA ASN A 345 -16.71 3.60 16.93
C ASN A 345 -18.10 2.97 16.76
N ASP A 346 -18.16 1.64 16.81
CA ASP A 346 -19.44 0.94 16.79
C ASP A 346 -20.24 1.17 18.09
N MET A 347 -21.54 0.88 18.07
CA MET A 347 -22.40 1.10 19.24
C MET A 347 -21.98 0.31 20.48
N LYS A 348 -21.36 -0.86 20.32
CA LYS A 348 -20.95 -1.70 21.43
C LYS A 348 -19.70 -1.11 22.11
N MET A 349 -18.73 -0.70 21.31
CA MET A 349 -17.53 0.00 21.75
C MET A 349 -17.92 1.34 22.38
N LEU A 350 -18.78 2.14 21.74
CA LEU A 350 -19.28 3.38 22.33
C LEU A 350 -20.04 3.16 23.64
N ALA A 351 -20.84 2.10 23.77
CA ALA A 351 -21.49 1.79 25.03
C ALA A 351 -20.46 1.51 26.14
N PHE A 352 -19.41 0.75 25.82
CA PHE A 352 -18.29 0.53 26.73
C PHE A 352 -17.58 1.84 27.09
N LEU A 353 -17.09 2.59 26.10
CA LEU A 353 -16.39 3.88 26.28
C LEU A 353 -17.25 4.92 27.01
N GLY A 354 -18.54 4.91 26.74
CA GLY A 354 -19.52 5.78 27.35
C GLY A 354 -19.87 5.37 28.78
N GLY A 355 -19.47 4.20 29.27
CA GLY A 355 -19.87 3.68 30.59
C GLY A 355 -21.35 3.28 30.65
N GLU A 356 -21.94 2.97 29.51
CA GLU A 356 -23.36 2.70 29.32
C GLU A 356 -23.71 1.21 29.46
N LEU A 357 -25.00 0.94 29.59
CA LEU A 357 -25.59 -0.37 29.36
C LEU A 357 -25.39 -0.82 27.89
N SER A 358 -25.47 -2.12 27.65
CA SER A 358 -25.41 -2.68 26.30
C SER A 358 -26.61 -2.27 25.44
N ASN A 359 -26.52 -2.54 24.14
CA ASN A 359 -27.61 -2.35 23.17
C ASN A 359 -28.87 -3.21 23.44
N SER A 360 -28.85 -4.11 24.44
CA SER A 360 -30.03 -4.89 24.84
C SER A 360 -30.96 -4.15 25.81
N ALA A 361 -30.53 -3.01 26.37
CA ALA A 361 -31.31 -2.24 27.35
C ALA A 361 -32.56 -1.57 26.74
N THR A 362 -33.44 -1.00 27.58
CA THR A 362 -34.63 -0.24 27.14
C THR A 362 -34.21 0.92 26.24
N TYR A 363 -33.24 1.66 26.78
CA TYR A 363 -32.21 2.44 26.11
C TYR A 363 -31.41 1.57 25.14
N PHE A 364 -31.60 1.52 23.81
CA PHE A 364 -30.79 0.62 22.95
C PHE A 364 -29.78 1.32 22.04
N SER A 365 -29.98 2.60 21.69
CA SER A 365 -28.99 3.40 20.93
C SER A 365 -28.03 4.19 21.82
N THR A 366 -26.72 4.12 21.56
CA THR A 366 -25.69 4.98 22.20
C THR A 366 -25.60 6.37 21.55
N PHE A 367 -26.24 6.57 20.41
CA PHE A 367 -26.25 7.86 19.71
C PHE A 367 -27.41 8.76 20.11
N ALA A 368 -28.53 8.16 20.52
CA ALA A 368 -29.78 8.86 20.72
C ALA A 368 -30.64 8.21 21.82
N ASP A 369 -31.52 8.98 22.44
CA ASP A 369 -32.47 8.54 23.48
C ASP A 369 -33.69 7.76 22.95
N VAL A 370 -33.47 6.96 21.89
CA VAL A 370 -34.46 6.04 21.31
C VAL A 370 -34.67 4.84 22.25
N SER A 371 -35.91 4.58 22.62
CA SER A 371 -36.31 3.47 23.47
C SER A 371 -37.03 2.36 22.71
N LYS A 372 -37.22 1.21 23.36
CA LYS A 372 -38.06 0.13 22.81
C LYS A 372 -39.54 0.52 22.63
N ASN A 373 -40.00 1.58 23.29
CA ASN A 373 -41.41 1.99 23.24
C ASN A 373 -41.71 2.88 22.03
N ASP A 374 -40.71 3.60 21.51
CA ASP A 374 -40.87 4.61 20.47
C ASP A 374 -40.02 4.33 19.22
N ILE A 375 -39.24 3.25 19.19
CA ILE A 375 -38.46 2.80 18.02
C ILE A 375 -39.30 2.64 16.74
N CYS A 376 -40.60 2.36 16.85
CA CYS A 376 -41.50 2.19 15.71
C CYS A 376 -42.01 3.53 15.14
N ASN A 377 -41.57 4.68 15.66
CA ASN A 377 -41.91 5.97 15.10
C ASN A 377 -41.08 6.26 13.84
N PHE A 378 -41.57 5.84 12.68
CA PHE A 378 -40.87 6.04 11.40
C PHE A 378 -40.80 7.51 10.94
N GLU A 379 -41.62 8.39 11.51
CA GLU A 379 -41.59 9.85 11.25
C GLU A 379 -40.71 10.59 12.26
N GLY A 380 -40.09 9.88 13.20
CA GLY A 380 -39.25 10.47 14.22
C GLY A 380 -38.01 11.12 13.63
N THR A 381 -37.68 12.32 14.12
CA THR A 381 -36.44 13.02 13.77
C THR A 381 -35.41 12.89 14.87
N PHE A 382 -34.13 12.84 14.48
CA PHE A 382 -32.99 12.85 15.38
C PHE A 382 -32.22 14.17 15.23
N GLY A 383 -31.94 14.83 16.35
CA GLY A 383 -31.10 16.02 16.34
C GLY A 383 -31.00 16.70 17.71
N SER A 384 -30.68 17.99 17.69
CA SER A 384 -30.53 18.81 18.89
C SER A 384 -31.63 19.87 19.04
N ARG A 385 -32.59 19.92 18.11
CA ARG A 385 -33.70 20.87 18.17
C ARG A 385 -34.69 20.45 19.23
N ALA A 386 -35.40 21.42 19.80
CA ALA A 386 -36.46 21.14 20.76
C ALA A 386 -37.58 20.29 20.15
N SER A 387 -37.80 20.42 18.83
CA SER A 387 -38.78 19.67 18.04
C SER A 387 -38.35 18.25 17.69
N ASP A 388 -37.09 17.88 17.90
CA ASP A 388 -36.62 16.56 17.51
C ASP A 388 -37.19 15.47 18.42
N THR A 389 -37.63 14.36 17.82
CA THR A 389 -38.21 13.22 18.54
C THR A 389 -37.19 12.58 19.46
N TRP A 390 -35.97 12.38 18.93
CA TRP A 390 -34.86 11.83 19.67
C TRP A 390 -33.70 12.80 19.72
N LYS A 391 -33.05 12.83 20.87
CA LYS A 391 -31.94 13.71 21.18
C LYS A 391 -30.68 12.91 21.40
N ARG A 392 -29.56 13.53 21.07
CA ARG A 392 -28.25 13.00 21.44
C ARG A 392 -28.09 12.97 22.95
N TRP A 393 -27.35 11.98 23.44
CA TRP A 393 -26.93 11.97 24.83
C TRP A 393 -25.90 13.07 25.07
N GLU A 394 -26.03 13.81 26.16
CA GLU A 394 -25.09 14.87 26.54
C GLU A 394 -24.15 14.41 27.66
N TYR A 395 -22.87 14.73 27.56
CA TYR A 395 -21.87 14.39 28.58
C TYR A 395 -22.25 14.83 30.00
N SER A 396 -22.78 16.04 30.16
CA SER A 396 -23.23 16.57 31.45
C SER A 396 -24.31 15.68 32.09
N LYS A 397 -25.28 15.20 31.30
CA LYS A 397 -26.33 14.28 31.73
C LYS A 397 -25.75 12.91 32.08
N ARG A 398 -24.82 12.39 31.27
CA ARG A 398 -24.11 11.13 31.54
C ARG A 398 -23.46 11.17 32.93
N VAL A 399 -22.66 12.20 33.23
CA VAL A 399 -22.00 12.33 34.53
C VAL A 399 -23.02 12.39 35.68
N LYS A 400 -24.13 13.12 35.50
CA LYS A 400 -25.20 13.21 36.51
C LYS A 400 -25.88 11.87 36.78
N ASP A 401 -26.25 11.16 35.72
CA ASP A 401 -26.93 9.86 35.81
C ASP A 401 -26.00 8.80 36.43
N ALA A 402 -24.73 8.76 36.03
CA ALA A 402 -23.72 7.86 36.60
C ALA A 402 -23.60 8.01 38.13
N LYS A 403 -23.51 9.26 38.61
CA LYS A 403 -23.47 9.58 40.05
C LYS A 403 -24.76 9.14 40.76
N ALA A 404 -25.92 9.31 40.12
CA ALA A 404 -27.20 8.87 40.68
C ALA A 404 -27.28 7.34 40.79
N VAL A 405 -26.77 6.62 39.79
CA VAL A 405 -26.69 5.15 39.77
C VAL A 405 -25.71 4.65 40.83
N GLU A 406 -24.55 5.28 40.99
CA GLU A 406 -23.60 4.93 42.06
C GLU A 406 -24.24 5.09 43.45
N LYS A 407 -24.93 6.20 43.70
CA LYS A 407 -25.69 6.43 44.94
C LYS A 407 -26.79 5.37 45.13
N PHE A 408 -27.46 4.96 44.06
CA PHE A 408 -28.47 3.90 44.12
C PHE A 408 -27.86 2.54 44.45
N LYS A 409 -26.74 2.18 43.80
CA LYS A 409 -25.99 0.94 44.06
C LYS A 409 -25.60 0.82 45.54
N LYS A 410 -25.13 1.91 46.16
CA LYS A 410 -24.79 1.96 47.60
C LYS A 410 -25.98 1.77 48.54
N LYS A 411 -27.21 2.03 48.07
CA LYS A 411 -28.46 1.83 48.87
C LYS A 411 -29.04 0.42 48.74
N LEU A 412 -28.53 -0.41 47.83
CA LEU A 412 -29.02 -1.76 47.64
C LEU A 412 -28.46 -2.68 48.72
N ASN A 413 -29.30 -3.61 49.20
CA ASN A 413 -28.86 -4.63 50.14
C ASN A 413 -27.84 -5.58 49.46
N PRO A 414 -26.64 -5.76 50.02
CA PRO A 414 -25.61 -6.63 49.44
C PRO A 414 -25.99 -8.11 49.39
N ASN A 415 -26.96 -8.56 50.21
CA ASN A 415 -27.39 -9.96 50.26
C ASN A 415 -28.36 -10.36 49.13
N LEU A 416 -28.72 -9.43 48.23
CA LEU A 416 -29.56 -9.75 47.09
C LEU A 416 -28.80 -10.61 46.07
N THR A 417 -29.50 -11.50 45.38
CA THR A 417 -28.90 -12.27 44.28
C THR A 417 -28.42 -11.32 43.17
N VAL A 418 -27.36 -11.73 42.46
CA VAL A 418 -26.77 -10.97 41.35
C VAL A 418 -27.81 -10.57 40.30
N ASN A 419 -28.73 -11.48 39.95
CA ASN A 419 -29.79 -11.23 38.98
C ASN A 419 -30.79 -10.17 39.48
N THR A 420 -31.18 -10.25 40.75
CA THR A 420 -32.08 -9.26 41.35
C THR A 420 -31.41 -7.88 41.43
N LEU A 421 -30.13 -7.83 41.81
CA LEU A 421 -29.34 -6.59 41.81
C LEU A 421 -29.27 -5.98 40.42
N ARG A 422 -28.92 -6.78 39.41
CA ARG A 422 -28.84 -6.33 38.02
C ARG A 422 -30.17 -5.76 37.53
N SER A 423 -31.28 -6.48 37.77
CA SER A 423 -32.62 -6.05 37.38
C SER A 423 -33.04 -4.74 38.05
N LYS A 424 -32.73 -4.56 39.35
CA LYS A 424 -33.00 -3.30 40.07
C LYS A 424 -32.19 -2.13 39.48
N ILE A 425 -30.90 -2.34 39.19
CA ILE A 425 -30.02 -1.32 38.62
C ILE A 425 -30.50 -0.92 37.23
N THR A 426 -30.76 -1.88 36.33
CA THR A 426 -31.19 -1.58 34.95
C THR A 426 -32.58 -0.93 34.92
N THR A 427 -33.49 -1.34 35.80
CA THR A 427 -34.81 -0.70 35.94
C THR A 427 -34.68 0.74 36.43
N PHE A 428 -33.79 1.01 37.39
CA PHE A 428 -33.52 2.35 37.87
C PHE A 428 -32.95 3.24 36.75
N ILE A 429 -31.98 2.75 35.98
CA ILE A 429 -31.41 3.47 34.83
C ILE A 429 -32.50 3.78 33.78
N ALA A 430 -33.35 2.81 33.45
CA ALA A 430 -34.45 3.01 32.50
C ALA A 430 -35.46 4.08 32.97
N LYS A 431 -35.79 4.10 34.27
CA LYS A 431 -36.67 5.12 34.87
C LYS A 431 -36.10 6.54 34.77
N GLN A 432 -34.78 6.68 34.74
CA GLN A 432 -34.11 7.98 34.53
C GLN A 432 -34.05 8.41 33.06
N ARG A 433 -34.66 7.64 32.15
CA ARG A 433 -34.52 7.81 30.71
C ARG A 433 -33.05 7.89 30.30
N SER A 434 -32.28 6.91 30.76
CA SER A 434 -30.83 6.88 30.60
C SER A 434 -30.36 5.51 30.16
N ARG A 435 -29.09 5.47 29.76
CA ARG A 435 -28.30 4.24 29.56
C ARG A 435 -27.12 4.17 30.52
N GLN A 436 -26.91 5.21 31.30
CA GLN A 436 -25.65 5.41 31.98
C GLN A 436 -25.54 4.51 33.22
N GLU A 437 -24.44 3.78 33.35
CA GLU A 437 -24.19 2.98 34.56
C GLU A 437 -22.92 3.42 35.31
N PHE A 438 -21.88 3.78 34.58
CA PHE A 438 -20.59 4.24 35.09
C PHE A 438 -20.26 5.61 34.50
N ALA A 439 -19.18 6.28 34.92
CA ALA A 439 -18.74 7.49 34.22
C ALA A 439 -18.18 7.12 32.82
N PRO A 440 -18.33 7.99 31.81
CA PRO A 440 -17.67 7.78 30.51
C PRO A 440 -16.15 7.68 30.66
N LEU A 441 -15.54 6.64 30.11
CA LEU A 441 -14.10 6.41 30.13
C LEU A 441 -13.35 7.43 29.27
N VAL A 442 -13.98 7.90 28.20
CA VAL A 442 -13.42 8.89 27.26
C VAL A 442 -13.83 10.33 27.58
N GLY A 443 -14.40 10.57 28.77
CA GLY A 443 -14.82 11.91 29.18
C GLY A 443 -15.86 12.53 28.22
N ASP A 444 -15.68 13.82 27.94
CA ASP A 444 -16.53 14.63 27.06
C ASP A 444 -16.35 14.29 25.57
N LEU A 445 -15.28 13.58 25.18
CA LEU A 445 -15.10 13.10 23.81
C LEU A 445 -16.22 12.15 23.36
N ILE A 446 -16.97 11.56 24.30
CA ILE A 446 -18.13 10.73 23.95
C ILE A 446 -19.19 11.49 23.15
N ASP A 447 -19.26 12.82 23.27
CA ASP A 447 -20.19 13.66 22.51
C ASP A 447 -19.71 13.88 21.06
N LYS A 448 -18.49 13.43 20.72
CA LYS A 448 -17.93 13.36 19.36
C LYS A 448 -18.21 12.03 18.66
N ALA A 449 -19.02 11.16 19.27
CA ALA A 449 -19.43 9.88 18.66
C ALA A 449 -20.02 10.10 17.27
N HIS A 450 -19.41 9.48 16.27
CA HIS A 450 -19.85 9.54 14.88
C HIS A 450 -20.75 8.34 14.55
N ILE A 451 -21.87 8.56 13.85
CA ILE A 451 -22.76 7.48 13.40
C ILE A 451 -22.26 6.95 12.06
N GLU A 452 -21.55 5.81 12.07
CA GLU A 452 -21.15 5.17 10.81
C GLU A 452 -22.30 4.30 10.23
N PRO A 453 -22.74 4.54 8.98
CA PRO A 453 -23.86 3.80 8.38
C PRO A 453 -23.65 2.27 8.30
N LEU A 454 -22.39 1.81 8.24
CA LEU A 454 -22.05 0.40 8.21
C LEU A 454 -22.61 -0.35 9.43
N HIS A 455 -22.56 0.25 10.61
CA HIS A 455 -23.05 -0.39 11.83
C HIS A 455 -24.57 -0.55 11.83
N LEU A 456 -25.31 0.42 11.28
CA LEU A 456 -26.76 0.31 11.10
C LEU A 456 -27.11 -0.84 10.14
N LYS A 457 -26.36 -0.98 9.04
CA LYS A 457 -26.50 -2.11 8.11
C LYS A 457 -26.20 -3.44 8.79
N ASN A 458 -25.12 -3.52 9.57
CA ASN A 458 -24.76 -4.74 10.31
C ASN A 458 -25.84 -5.12 11.33
N ASN A 459 -26.41 -4.14 12.05
CA ASN A 459 -27.52 -4.37 12.97
C ASN A 459 -28.77 -4.88 12.25
N ALA A 460 -29.10 -4.33 11.07
CA ALA A 460 -30.20 -4.82 10.25
C ALA A 460 -29.97 -6.26 9.77
N CYS A 461 -28.75 -6.59 9.33
CA CYS A 461 -28.38 -7.96 8.96
C CYS A 461 -28.47 -8.93 10.16
N ALA A 462 -28.02 -8.50 11.34
CA ALA A 462 -28.12 -9.29 12.56
C ALA A 462 -29.57 -9.53 12.97
N LEU A 463 -30.44 -8.52 12.86
CA LEU A 463 -31.87 -8.66 13.11
C LEU A 463 -32.53 -9.64 12.14
N ALA A 464 -32.28 -9.49 10.83
CA ALA A 464 -32.78 -10.39 9.81
C ALA A 464 -32.34 -11.84 10.07
N HIS A 465 -31.05 -12.04 10.37
CA HIS A 465 -30.53 -13.37 10.72
C HIS A 465 -31.21 -13.95 11.97
N ARG A 466 -31.41 -13.15 13.02
CA ARG A 466 -32.10 -13.61 14.25
C ARG A 466 -33.53 -14.05 13.98
N LEU A 467 -34.27 -13.31 13.15
CA LEU A 467 -35.62 -13.68 12.75
C LEU A 467 -35.61 -15.02 11.99
N LEU A 468 -34.75 -15.16 10.99
CA LEU A 468 -34.61 -16.40 10.22
C LEU A 468 -34.24 -17.59 11.12
N LEU A 469 -33.25 -17.43 11.99
CA LEU A 469 -32.81 -18.48 12.92
C LEU A 469 -33.96 -18.91 13.85
N ASN A 470 -34.68 -17.95 14.44
CA ASN A 470 -35.81 -18.25 15.32
C ASN A 470 -36.95 -18.97 14.59
N THR A 471 -37.26 -18.55 13.35
CA THR A 471 -38.25 -19.24 12.50
C THR A 471 -37.82 -20.67 12.20
N VAL A 472 -36.55 -20.87 11.82
CA VAL A 472 -36.02 -22.20 11.53
C VAL A 472 -36.06 -23.10 12.76
N ILE A 473 -35.68 -22.60 13.93
CA ILE A 473 -35.75 -23.36 15.19
C ILE A 473 -37.20 -23.74 15.52
N SER A 474 -38.13 -22.78 15.41
CA SER A 474 -39.56 -23.00 15.64
C SER A 474 -40.11 -24.11 14.74
N TRP A 475 -39.77 -24.07 13.44
CA TRP A 475 -40.22 -25.07 12.48
C TRP A 475 -39.54 -26.43 12.65
N SER A 476 -38.32 -26.43 13.17
CA SER A 476 -37.53 -27.65 13.37
C SER A 476 -37.96 -28.47 14.58
N LYS A 477 -38.74 -27.89 15.52
CA LYS A 477 -39.25 -28.54 16.74
C LYS A 477 -38.17 -29.36 17.47
N LEU A 478 -36.99 -28.75 17.63
CA LEU A 478 -35.80 -29.43 18.17
C LEU A 478 -36.01 -29.85 19.63
N THR A 479 -35.74 -31.11 19.94
CA THR A 479 -35.77 -31.69 21.31
C THR A 479 -34.38 -32.13 21.79
N ILE A 480 -33.35 -31.90 20.97
CA ILE A 480 -31.98 -32.39 21.17
C ILE A 480 -31.06 -31.18 21.42
N PHE A 481 -30.07 -31.34 22.29
CA PHE A 481 -29.12 -30.28 22.71
C PHE A 481 -27.72 -30.43 22.10
N SER A 482 -27.60 -31.13 20.97
CA SER A 482 -26.32 -31.29 20.28
C SER A 482 -26.51 -31.37 18.78
N PHE A 483 -25.78 -30.52 18.04
CA PHE A 483 -25.90 -30.37 16.60
C PHE A 483 -25.55 -31.66 15.85
N SER A 484 -24.58 -32.44 16.36
CA SER A 484 -24.17 -33.72 15.76
C SER A 484 -25.29 -34.76 15.73
N LYS A 485 -26.31 -34.59 16.59
CA LYS A 485 -27.49 -35.46 16.69
C LYS A 485 -28.70 -34.92 15.93
N VAL A 486 -28.61 -33.72 15.34
CA VAL A 486 -29.70 -33.14 14.53
C VAL A 486 -29.69 -33.81 13.16
N SER A 487 -30.83 -34.40 12.78
CA SER A 487 -31.01 -35.07 11.47
C SER A 487 -30.62 -34.13 10.31
N PRO A 488 -29.88 -34.62 9.28
CA PRO A 488 -29.58 -33.86 8.07
C PRO A 488 -30.82 -33.31 7.36
N ASP A 489 -31.97 -33.97 7.53
CA ASP A 489 -33.23 -33.54 6.92
C ASP A 489 -33.93 -32.40 7.66
N CYS A 490 -33.52 -32.14 8.91
CA CYS A 490 -34.04 -31.07 9.73
C CYS A 490 -33.76 -29.69 9.09
N LEU A 491 -34.73 -28.79 9.16
CA LEU A 491 -34.60 -27.43 8.64
C LEU A 491 -33.43 -26.68 9.30
N PHE A 492 -33.19 -26.88 10.59
CA PHE A 492 -32.06 -26.29 11.31
C PHE A 492 -30.70 -26.79 10.79
N HIS A 493 -30.59 -28.10 10.51
CA HIS A 493 -29.37 -28.66 9.92
C HIS A 493 -29.12 -28.07 8.53
N LYS A 494 -30.16 -28.07 7.67
CA LYS A 494 -30.11 -27.50 6.32
C LYS A 494 -29.73 -26.02 6.34
N PHE A 495 -30.30 -25.25 7.27
CA PHE A 495 -29.97 -23.83 7.44
C PHE A 495 -28.49 -23.61 7.76
N VAL A 496 -27.94 -24.35 8.73
CA VAL A 496 -26.52 -24.26 9.10
C VAL A 496 -25.61 -24.71 7.94
N GLU A 497 -26.00 -25.74 7.17
CA GLU A 497 -25.26 -26.19 5.99
C GLU A 497 -25.27 -25.14 4.87
N ILE A 498 -26.41 -24.51 4.61
CA ILE A 498 -26.55 -23.42 3.62
C ILE A 498 -25.67 -22.23 4.00
N LEU A 499 -25.69 -21.81 5.27
CA LEU A 499 -24.80 -20.75 5.77
C LEU A 499 -23.33 -21.08 5.48
N ARG A 500 -22.93 -22.34 5.70
CA ARG A 500 -21.55 -22.79 5.50
C ARG A 500 -21.15 -22.86 4.03
N THR A 501 -22.00 -23.44 3.18
CA THR A 501 -21.65 -23.87 1.82
C THR A 501 -22.09 -22.92 0.72
N LYS A 502 -23.28 -22.32 0.84
CA LYS A 502 -23.86 -21.44 -0.17
C LYS A 502 -23.62 -19.96 0.13
N CYS A 503 -23.70 -19.57 1.39
CA CYS A 503 -23.45 -18.18 1.80
C CYS A 503 -21.97 -17.92 2.12
N HIS A 504 -21.14 -18.97 2.17
CA HIS A 504 -19.72 -18.89 2.57
C HIS A 504 -19.49 -18.28 3.98
N LEU A 505 -20.47 -18.39 4.87
CA LEU A 505 -20.46 -17.86 6.24
C LEU A 505 -20.00 -18.93 7.25
N GLN A 506 -18.85 -19.56 7.01
CA GLN A 506 -18.36 -20.69 7.82
C GLN A 506 -18.20 -20.36 9.31
N ARG A 507 -17.73 -19.15 9.63
CA ARG A 507 -17.56 -18.70 11.03
C ARG A 507 -18.90 -18.55 11.75
N LEU A 508 -19.91 -18.02 11.07
CA LEU A 508 -21.26 -17.89 11.63
C LEU A 508 -21.89 -19.26 11.86
N ALA A 509 -21.78 -20.17 10.88
CA ALA A 509 -22.24 -21.55 11.03
C ALA A 509 -21.58 -22.23 12.25
N LYS A 510 -20.25 -22.09 12.40
CA LYS A 510 -19.52 -22.61 13.57
C LYS A 510 -20.02 -22.00 14.89
N LYS A 511 -20.29 -20.69 14.93
CA LYS A 511 -20.85 -20.03 16.11
C LYS A 511 -22.26 -20.53 16.45
N ILE A 512 -23.12 -20.75 15.47
CA ILE A 512 -24.48 -21.30 15.69
C ILE A 512 -24.39 -22.72 16.24
N ILE A 513 -23.53 -23.57 15.67
CA ILE A 513 -23.30 -24.93 16.17
C ILE A 513 -22.83 -24.90 17.63
N ARG A 514 -21.88 -24.01 17.95
CA ARG A 514 -21.36 -23.85 19.32
C ARG A 514 -22.38 -23.27 20.29
N TRP A 515 -23.30 -22.43 19.81
CA TRP A 515 -24.38 -21.89 20.63
C TRP A 515 -25.50 -22.90 20.88
N PHE A 516 -25.73 -23.80 19.92
CA PHE A 516 -26.77 -24.83 20.02
C PHE A 516 -26.34 -26.05 20.85
N ASN A 517 -25.07 -26.43 20.76
CA ASN A 517 -24.44 -27.37 21.69
C ASN A 517 -24.32 -26.75 23.07
#